data_AF-A0A7G9NWR5-F1
#
_entry.id   AF-A0A7G9NWR5-F1
#
_cell.length_a   1.000
_cell.length_b   1.000
_cell.length_c   1.000
_cell.angle_alpha   90.00
_cell.angle_beta   90.00
_cell.angle_gamma   90.00
#
_symmetry.space_group_name_H-M   'P 1'
#
loop_
_entity.id
_entity.type
_entity.pdbx_description
1 polymer ?
#
loop_
_entity_poly.entity_id
_entity_poly.type
_entity_poly.pdbx_seq_one_letter_code
_entity_poly.pdbx_strand_id
1 'polypeptide(L)' 'MRLIAILFMGLGFCLCAFGVWGFYTPDGRARFDEMDGLYPIFAGAIGVVALVIGSILWGVTMWRNRSR' A
#
# COMPACT_ATOMS: atom_id res chain seq x y z
N MET A 1 -8.69 4.13 -16.12
CA MET A 1 -8.94 4.09 -14.66
C MET A 1 -8.70 2.70 -14.06
N ARG A 2 -9.17 1.59 -14.67
CA ARG A 2 -8.88 0.22 -14.20
C ARG A 2 -7.40 -0.11 -14.01
N LEU A 3 -6.55 0.16 -15.01
CA LEU A 3 -5.11 -0.11 -14.91
C LEU A 3 -4.47 0.69 -13.77
N ILE A 4 -4.83 1.98 -13.63
CA ILE A 4 -4.34 2.85 -12.55
C ILE A 4 -4.77 2.30 -11.19
N ALA A 5 -6.02 1.87 -11.03
CA ALA A 5 -6.50 1.25 -9.80
C ALA A 5 -5.69 -0.02 -9.44
N ILE A 6 -5.44 -0.90 -10.41
CA ILE A 6 -4.62 -2.11 -10.20
C ILE A 6 -3.20 -1.75 -9.76
N LEU A 7 -2.58 -0.76 -10.41
CA LEU A 7 -1.22 -0.31 -10.06
C LEU A 7 -1.16 0.24 -8.63
N PHE A 8 -2.13 1.07 -8.24
CA PHE A 8 -2.22 1.61 -6.87
C PHE A 8 -2.44 0.50 -5.84
N MET A 9 -3.29 -0.48 -6.14
CA MET A 9 -3.54 -1.60 -5.23
C MET A 9 -2.30 -2.50 -5.10
N GLY A 10 -1.62 -2.81 -6.21
CA GLY A 10 -0.39 -3.59 -6.20
C GLY A 10 0.74 -2.90 -5.44
N LEU A 11 0.98 -1.62 -5.72
CA LEU A 11 1.97 -0.81 -5.00
C LEU A 11 1.64 -0.72 -3.51
N GLY A 12 0.37 -0.46 -3.18
CA GLY A 12 -0.08 -0.37 -1.79
C GLY A 12 0.11 -1.68 -1.03
N PHE A 13 -0.17 -2.81 -1.67
CA PHE A 13 0.08 -4.13 -1.08
C PHE A 13 1.58 -4.37 -0.81
N CYS A 14 2.46 -4.07 -1.77
CA CYS A 14 3.91 -4.20 -1.58
C CYS A 14 4.44 -3.32 -0.45
N LEU A 15 3.94 -2.08 -0.35
CA LEU A 15 4.32 -1.14 0.71
C LEU A 15 3.83 -1.59 2.10
N CYS A 16 2.61 -2.12 2.19
CA CYS A 16 2.11 -2.73 3.43
C CYS A 16 2.95 -3.96 3.82
N ALA A 17 3.25 -4.84 2.86
CA ALA A 17 4.07 -6.01 3.10
C ALA A 17 5.48 -5.63 3.58
N PHE A 18 6.08 -4.60 2.95
CA PHE A 18 7.35 -4.05 3.38
C PHE A 18 7.28 -3.44 4.77
N GLY A 19 6.23 -2.67 5.09
CA GLY A 19 6.05 -2.09 6.42
C GLY A 19 5.89 -3.15 7.51
N VAL A 20 5.10 -4.20 7.23
CA VAL A 20 4.94 -5.34 8.15
C VAL A 20 6.26 -6.08 8.33
N TRP A 21 6.96 -6.39 7.24
CA TRP A 21 8.25 -7.05 7.31
C TRP A 21 9.27 -6.21 8.09
N GLY A 22 9.42 -4.93 7.74
CA GLY A 22 10.39 -4.02 8.33
C GLY A 22 10.15 -3.73 9.81
N PHE A 23 8.90 -3.74 10.27
CA PHE A 23 8.57 -3.44 11.66
C PHE A 23 8.48 -4.67 12.56
N TYR A 24 7.94 -5.80 12.06
CA TYR A 24 7.66 -6.96 12.90
C TYR A 24 8.75 -8.04 12.85
N THR A 25 9.53 -8.14 11.77
CA THR A 25 10.59 -9.16 11.69
C THR A 25 11.89 -8.70 12.35
N PRO A 26 12.70 -9.62 12.92
CA PRO A 26 14.01 -9.28 13.46
C PRO A 26 14.97 -8.72 12.40
N ASP A 27 15.00 -9.33 11.21
CA ASP A 27 15.85 -8.89 10.10
C ASP A 27 15.47 -7.49 9.58
N GLY A 28 14.16 -7.21 9.55
CA GLY A 28 13.63 -5.90 9.19
C GLY A 28 13.99 -4.84 10.22
N ARG A 29 13.75 -5.12 11.50
CA ARG A 29 14.09 -4.20 12.59
C ARG A 29 15.59 -3.90 12.65
N ALA A 30 16.45 -4.91 12.57
CA ALA A 30 17.90 -4.72 12.55
C ALA A 30 18.39 -3.82 11.40
N ARG A 31 17.68 -3.82 10.26
CA ARG A 31 17.99 -2.95 9.10
C ARG A 31 17.51 -1.51 9.25
N PHE A 32 16.51 -1.25 10.08
CA PHE A 32 15.88 0.07 10.22
C PHE A 32 15.91 0.62 11.66
N ASP A 33 16.71 -0.01 12.53
CA ASP A 33 16.86 0.35 13.93
C ASP A 33 17.49 1.75 14.09
N GLU A 34 18.39 2.12 13.17
CA GLU A 34 19.06 3.44 13.16
C GLU A 34 18.10 4.62 12.95
N MET A 35 16.87 4.37 12.49
CA MET A 35 15.85 5.40 12.24
C MET A 35 14.56 5.15 13.04
N ASP A 36 14.66 4.50 14.20
CA ASP A 36 13.50 4.15 15.07
C ASP A 36 12.37 3.42 14.31
N GLY A 37 12.68 2.70 13.23
CA GLY A 37 11.68 2.04 12.39
C GLY A 37 10.73 2.98 11.63
N LEU A 38 11.06 4.28 11.50
CA LEU A 38 10.23 5.27 10.79
C LEU A 38 9.95 4.87 9.34
N TYR A 39 10.95 4.36 8.61
CA TYR A 39 10.79 3.97 7.21
C TYR A 39 9.74 2.86 7.00
N PRO A 40 9.80 1.69 7.68
CA PRO A 40 8.74 0.68 7.63
C PRO A 40 7.36 1.24 7.97
N ILE A 41 7.24 2.07 9.01
CA ILE A 41 5.96 2.64 9.45
C ILE A 41 5.36 3.55 8.38
N PHE A 42 6.13 4.50 7.86
CA PHE A 42 5.65 5.40 6.81
C PHE A 42 5.35 4.66 5.51
N ALA A 43 6.18 3.69 5.13
CA ALA A 43 5.92 2.86 3.96
C ALA A 43 4.60 2.10 4.11
N GLY A 44 4.35 1.46 5.25
CA GLY A 44 3.08 0.80 5.54
C GLY A 44 1.89 1.77 5.49
N ALA A 45 2.02 2.95 6.10
CA ALA A 45 0.96 3.97 6.07
C ALA A 45 0.63 4.46 4.65
N ILE A 46 1.66 4.76 3.84
CA ILE A 46 1.50 5.12 2.43
C ILE A 46 0.86 3.96 1.65
N GLY A 47 1.24 2.72 1.97
CA GLY A 47 0.65 1.52 1.38
C GLY A 47 -0.84 1.40 1.62
N VAL A 48 -1.30 1.64 2.86
CA VAL A 48 -2.72 1.66 3.23
C VAL A 48 -3.46 2.76 2.44
N VAL A 49 -2.91 3.96 2.37
CA VAL A 49 -3.51 5.07 1.59
C VAL A 49 -3.63 4.69 0.11
N ALA A 50 -2.59 4.10 -0.47
CA ALA A 50 -2.60 3.65 -1.86
C ALA A 50 -3.66 2.55 -2.12
N LEU A 51 -3.85 1.61 -1.18
CA LEU A 51 -4.89 0.59 -1.26
C LEU A 51 -6.30 1.19 -1.23
N VAL A 52 -6.52 2.18 -0.35
CA VAL A 52 -7.81 2.89 -0.26
C VAL A 52 -8.12 3.62 -1.56
N ILE A 53 -7.16 4.40 -2.07
CA ILE A 53 -7.33 5.14 -3.33
C ILE A 53 -7.57 4.17 -4.49
N GLY A 54 -6.78 3.10 -4.60
CA GLY A 54 -6.96 2.08 -5.63
C GLY A 54 -8.34 1.43 -5.59
N SER A 55 -8.83 1.11 -4.39
CA SER A 55 -10.16 0.52 -4.18
C SER A 55 -11.30 1.47 -4.60
N ILE A 56 -11.18 2.76 -4.26
CA ILE A 56 -12.13 3.79 -4.66
C ILE A 56 -12.15 3.92 -6.20
N LEU A 57 -10.99 4.02 -6.83
CA LEU A 57 -10.87 4.14 -8.29
C LEU A 57 -11.44 2.91 -9.01
N TRP A 58 -11.23 1.71 -8.47
CA TRP A 58 -11.82 0.49 -8.98
C TRP A 58 -13.34 0.51 -8.87
N GLY A 59 -13.87 0.87 -7.69
CA GLY A 59 -15.31 0.99 -7.43
C GLY A 59 -16.00 2.00 -8.36
N VAL A 60 -15.42 3.19 -8.52
CA VAL A 60 -15.90 4.22 -9.46
C VAL A 60 -15.91 3.68 -10.89
N THR A 61 -14.86 2.96 -11.30
CA THR A 61 -14.81 2.41 -12.67
C THR A 61 -15.87 1.33 -12.88
N MET A 62 -16.13 0.48 -11.88
CA MET A 62 -17.18 -0.54 -11.95
C MET A 62 -18.58 0.07 -11.98
N TRP A 63 -18.83 1.10 -11.17
CA TRP A 63 -20.09 1.83 -11.16
C TRP A 63 -20.36 2.47 -12.52
N ARG A 64 -19.36 3.13 -13.11
CA ARG A 64 -19.49 3.77 -14.43
C ARG A 64 -19.73 2.79 -15.57
N ASN A 65 -19.21 1.56 -15.47
CA ASN A 65 -19.43 0.51 -16.45
C ASN A 65 -20.81 -0.17 -16.33
N ARG A 66 -21.50 -0.07 -15.19
CA ARG A 66 -22.87 -0.57 -15.02
C ARG A 66 -23.94 0.38 -15.57
N SER A 67 -23.63 1.68 -15.68
CA SER A 67 -24.57 2.71 -16.14
C SER A 67 -24.52 2.97 -17.65
N ARG A 68 -23.81 2.13 -18.42
CA ARG A 68 -23.77 2.12 -19.88
C ARG A 68 -24.24 0.77 -20.37
#